data_AF-A0A556N6G6-F1
#
_entry.id   AF-A0A556N6G6-F1
#
_cell.length_a   1.000
_cell.length_b   1.000
_cell.length_c   1.000
_cell.angle_alpha   90.00
_cell.angle_beta   90.00
_cell.angle_gamma   90.00
#
_symmetry.space_group_name_H-M   'P 1'
#
loop_
_entity.id
_entity.type
_entity.pdbx_description
1 polymer ?
#
loop_
_entity_poly.entity_id
_entity_poly.type
_entity_poly.pdbx_seq_one_letter_code
_entity_poly.pdbx_strand_id
1 'polypeptide(L)'
;MILKFDLIAFVENKETLIVIGLIFGILVFATLLFWIMGLVKPNANIAELKMRTKSWWMMATIFVVATVLDPAISFVAIGALSFMALREIASISKNVREEDRKILIWCYLAIPVQYLFAYYKQYGLFLTFIPIFMHLWIPFMLVLRGVTENIGRSMSVLPMQLMLTVFGVSHLAFLLSLPELQGFKAGGRGLLLFVVFITEMNDVFQFTWGKMFGRYKIIPKISPNKTWEGFIGGIITTTVVGYFLRFLTPFSGMEAILICLSVAVTGFIGDVVVSAVKRDIGMKDTGNTIPGHGGILDRIDSLALTAPVFFHIVYNLYYLK
;
A
#
# COMPACT_ATOMS: atom_id res chain seq x y z
N MET A 1 -21.51 20.38 -11.37
CA MET A 1 -20.56 21.37 -11.93
C MET A 1 -19.13 21.16 -11.43
N ILE A 2 -18.91 20.72 -10.18
CA ILE A 2 -17.59 20.43 -9.59
C ILE A 2 -16.86 19.25 -10.28
N LEU A 3 -17.58 18.16 -10.59
CA LEU A 3 -17.04 16.96 -11.26
C LEU A 3 -16.39 17.18 -12.64
N LYS A 4 -16.69 18.29 -13.33
CA LYS A 4 -16.19 18.52 -14.70
C LYS A 4 -14.80 19.16 -14.73
N PHE A 5 -14.43 19.94 -13.71
CA PHE A 5 -13.18 20.70 -13.73
C PHE A 5 -11.95 19.83 -13.44
N ASP A 6 -12.11 18.81 -12.60
CA ASP A 6 -11.00 18.00 -12.10
C ASP A 6 -10.57 16.90 -13.08
N LEU A 7 -11.54 16.30 -13.78
CA LEU A 7 -11.28 15.27 -14.80
C LEU A 7 -10.54 15.84 -16.02
N ILE A 8 -10.89 17.06 -16.45
CA ILE A 8 -10.25 17.72 -17.60
C ILE A 8 -8.79 18.04 -17.26
N ALA A 9 -8.54 18.65 -16.10
CA ALA A 9 -7.18 18.96 -15.64
C ALA A 9 -6.31 17.69 -15.50
N PHE A 10 -6.91 16.57 -15.07
CA PHE A 10 -6.22 15.28 -15.01
C PHE A 10 -5.86 14.73 -16.39
N VAL A 11 -6.82 14.67 -17.31
CA VAL A 11 -6.60 14.15 -18.67
C VAL A 11 -5.64 15.04 -19.45
N GLU A 12 -5.56 16.34 -19.15
CA GLU A 12 -4.59 17.24 -19.75
C GLU A 12 -3.17 17.05 -19.19
N ASN A 13 -3.01 16.39 -18.04
CA ASN A 13 -1.70 16.11 -17.48
C ASN A 13 -1.00 14.95 -18.20
N LYS A 14 -0.18 15.31 -19.19
CA LYS A 14 0.62 14.37 -19.99
C LYS A 14 1.51 13.45 -19.15
N GLU A 15 2.07 13.92 -18.04
CA GLU A 15 2.98 13.13 -17.18
C GLU A 15 2.23 11.96 -16.53
N THR A 16 1.05 12.24 -16.00
CA THR A 16 0.21 11.22 -15.37
C THR A 16 -0.32 10.22 -16.40
N LEU A 17 -0.71 10.68 -17.59
CA LEU A 17 -1.13 9.80 -18.68
C LEU A 17 0.00 8.89 -19.17
N ILE A 18 1.25 9.37 -19.21
CA ILE A 18 2.41 8.54 -19.59
C ILE A 18 2.53 7.34 -18.65
N VAL A 19 2.41 7.54 -17.33
CA VAL A 19 2.55 6.43 -16.37
C VAL A 19 1.37 5.48 -16.40
N ILE A 20 0.14 5.98 -16.60
CA ILE A 20 -1.00 5.11 -16.86
C ILE A 20 -0.78 4.27 -18.12
N GLY A 21 -0.26 4.88 -19.18
CA GLY A 21 0.14 4.19 -20.41
C GLY A 21 1.23 3.14 -20.16
N LEU A 22 2.23 3.43 -19.32
CA LEU A 22 3.26 2.48 -18.92
C LEU A 22 2.69 1.31 -18.13
N ILE A 23 1.80 1.56 -17.16
CA ILE A 23 1.12 0.51 -16.37
C ILE A 23 0.39 -0.44 -17.31
N PHE A 24 -0.49 0.09 -18.16
CA PHE A 24 -1.25 -0.74 -19.10
C PHE A 24 -0.35 -1.38 -20.16
N GLY A 25 0.70 -0.70 -20.61
CA GLY A 25 1.69 -1.25 -21.54
C GLY A 25 2.42 -2.46 -20.97
N ILE A 26 2.85 -2.38 -19.70
CA ILE A 26 3.47 -3.50 -18.98
C ILE A 26 2.47 -4.66 -18.84
N LEU A 27 1.21 -4.38 -18.52
CA LEU A 27 0.17 -5.40 -18.40
C LEU A 27 -0.15 -6.07 -19.74
N VAL A 28 -0.24 -5.32 -20.83
CA VAL A 28 -0.40 -5.86 -22.19
C VAL A 28 0.80 -6.74 -22.54
N PHE A 29 2.01 -6.24 -22.32
CA PHE A 29 3.24 -7.00 -22.58
C PHE A 29 3.28 -8.32 -21.78
N ALA A 30 2.99 -8.27 -20.47
CA ALA A 30 2.94 -9.46 -19.62
C ALA A 30 1.85 -10.46 -20.09
N THR A 31 0.68 -9.95 -20.49
CA THR A 31 -0.42 -10.78 -20.99
C THR A 31 -0.02 -11.50 -22.27
N LEU A 32 0.59 -10.79 -23.23
CA LEU A 32 1.08 -11.36 -24.49
C LEU A 32 2.20 -12.38 -24.24
N LEU A 33 3.17 -12.02 -23.39
CA LEU A 33 4.30 -12.89 -23.06
C LEU A 33 3.82 -14.21 -22.45
N PHE A 34 2.96 -14.17 -21.44
CA PHE A 34 2.45 -15.39 -20.80
C PHE A 34 1.46 -16.15 -21.70
N TRP A 35 0.75 -15.46 -22.59
CA TRP A 35 -0.06 -16.11 -23.62
C TRP A 35 0.80 -16.93 -24.58
N ILE A 36 1.84 -16.31 -25.17
CA ILE A 36 2.80 -16.97 -26.08
C ILE A 36 3.50 -18.13 -25.37
N MET A 37 4.03 -17.91 -24.16
CA MET A 37 4.67 -18.99 -23.39
C MET A 37 3.71 -20.16 -23.13
N GLY A 38 2.42 -19.89 -22.92
CA GLY A 38 1.41 -20.92 -22.74
C GLY A 38 1.12 -21.73 -24.01
N LEU A 39 1.39 -21.19 -25.20
CA LEU A 39 1.32 -21.93 -26.46
C LEU A 39 2.55 -22.83 -26.64
N VAL A 40 3.73 -22.39 -26.18
CA VAL A 40 5.00 -23.11 -26.38
C VAL A 40 5.22 -24.20 -25.34
N LYS A 41 4.91 -23.95 -24.05
CA LYS A 41 5.12 -24.92 -22.94
C LYS A 41 4.01 -24.82 -21.88
N PRO A 42 2.82 -25.40 -22.10
CA PRO A 42 1.74 -25.35 -21.13
C PRO A 42 2.09 -26.10 -19.84
N ASN A 43 2.44 -25.36 -18.79
CA ASN A 43 2.74 -25.87 -17.45
C ASN A 43 1.91 -25.14 -16.38
N ALA A 44 1.71 -25.75 -15.21
CA ALA A 44 0.95 -25.17 -14.09
C ALA A 44 1.43 -23.77 -13.67
N ASN A 45 2.76 -23.53 -13.72
CA ASN A 45 3.35 -22.23 -13.44
C ASN A 45 2.86 -21.12 -14.39
N ILE A 46 2.59 -21.44 -15.66
CA ILE A 46 2.10 -20.45 -16.62
C ILE A 46 0.62 -20.15 -16.37
N ALA A 47 -0.17 -21.15 -16.00
CA ALA A 47 -1.57 -20.94 -15.62
C ALA A 47 -1.67 -20.01 -14.40
N GLU A 48 -0.80 -20.20 -13.42
CA GLU A 48 -0.68 -19.30 -12.26
C GLU A 48 -0.28 -17.88 -12.66
N LEU A 49 0.72 -17.70 -13.53
CA LEU A 49 1.14 -16.38 -14.02
C LEU A 49 0.02 -15.67 -14.79
N LYS A 50 -0.70 -16.36 -15.66
CA LYS A 50 -1.87 -15.81 -16.37
C LYS A 50 -2.97 -15.35 -15.40
N MET A 51 -3.26 -16.17 -14.38
CA MET A 51 -4.24 -15.83 -13.35
C MET A 51 -3.82 -14.57 -12.59
N ARG A 52 -2.54 -14.48 -12.20
CA ARG A 52 -1.99 -13.29 -11.55
C ARG A 52 -2.11 -12.05 -12.44
N THR A 53 -1.73 -12.13 -13.71
CA THR A 53 -1.84 -10.98 -14.64
C THR A 53 -3.28 -10.50 -14.79
N LYS A 54 -4.27 -11.41 -14.80
CA LYS A 54 -5.70 -11.03 -14.83
C LYS A 54 -6.11 -10.25 -13.58
N SER A 55 -5.67 -10.67 -12.40
CA SER A 55 -5.94 -9.93 -11.15
C SER A 55 -5.26 -8.57 -11.14
N TRP A 56 -4.06 -8.45 -11.71
CA TRP A 56 -3.39 -7.16 -11.89
C TRP A 56 -4.15 -6.21 -12.79
N TRP A 57 -4.73 -6.69 -13.90
CA TRP A 57 -5.62 -5.87 -14.74
C TRP A 57 -6.79 -5.29 -13.94
N MET A 58 -7.44 -6.12 -13.12
CA MET A 58 -8.56 -5.68 -12.28
C MET A 58 -8.10 -4.61 -11.26
N MET A 59 -7.03 -4.88 -10.51
CA MET A 59 -6.52 -3.95 -9.49
C MET A 59 -6.05 -2.64 -10.10
N ALA A 60 -5.25 -2.69 -11.17
CA ALA A 60 -4.75 -1.51 -11.85
C ALA A 60 -5.88 -0.66 -12.44
N THR A 61 -6.90 -1.31 -13.03
CA THR A 61 -8.06 -0.59 -13.57
C THR A 61 -8.84 0.12 -12.47
N ILE A 62 -9.15 -0.58 -11.37
CA ILE A 62 -9.86 0.01 -10.23
C ILE A 62 -9.07 1.19 -9.66
N PHE A 63 -7.76 1.02 -9.46
CA PHE A 63 -6.89 2.06 -8.92
C PHE A 63 -6.78 3.28 -9.83
N VAL A 64 -6.56 3.07 -11.13
CA VAL A 64 -6.48 4.16 -12.12
C VAL A 64 -7.82 4.89 -12.18
N VAL A 65 -8.95 4.20 -12.29
CA VAL A 65 -10.28 4.82 -12.30
C VAL A 65 -10.54 5.63 -11.04
N ALA A 66 -10.19 5.08 -9.86
CA ALA A 66 -10.35 5.80 -8.59
C ALA A 66 -9.50 7.09 -8.53
N THR A 67 -8.31 7.08 -9.12
CA THR A 67 -7.37 8.21 -9.13
C THR A 67 -7.72 9.27 -10.18
N VAL A 68 -8.29 8.86 -11.32
CA VAL A 68 -8.61 9.72 -12.47
C VAL A 68 -9.89 10.54 -12.24
N LEU A 69 -10.94 9.93 -11.69
CA LEU A 69 -12.29 10.50 -11.76
C LEU A 69 -12.47 11.76 -10.90
N ASP A 70 -12.21 11.65 -9.60
CA ASP A 70 -12.42 12.73 -8.63
C ASP A 70 -11.59 12.44 -7.37
N PRO A 71 -10.96 13.45 -6.73
CA PRO A 71 -10.20 13.23 -5.50
C PRO A 71 -11.05 12.56 -4.41
N ALA A 72 -12.32 12.96 -4.23
CA ALA A 72 -13.20 12.36 -3.22
C ALA A 72 -13.45 10.87 -3.49
N ILE A 73 -13.53 10.45 -4.75
CA ILE A 73 -13.62 9.02 -5.11
C ILE A 73 -12.35 8.29 -4.68
N SER A 74 -11.17 8.90 -4.83
CA SER A 74 -9.92 8.32 -4.34
C SER A 74 -9.92 8.16 -2.81
N PHE A 75 -10.39 9.16 -2.05
CA PHE A 75 -10.53 9.06 -0.58
C PHE A 75 -11.45 7.91 -0.18
N VAL A 76 -12.61 7.79 -0.83
CA VAL A 76 -13.56 6.70 -0.55
C VAL A 76 -12.98 5.35 -0.94
N ALA A 77 -12.29 5.24 -2.08
CA ALA A 77 -11.70 3.99 -2.54
C ALA A 77 -10.57 3.50 -1.62
N ILE A 78 -9.66 4.39 -1.23
CA ILE A 78 -8.56 4.07 -0.31
C ILE A 78 -9.12 3.77 1.10
N GLY A 79 -10.14 4.52 1.54
CA GLY A 79 -10.86 4.24 2.79
C GLY A 79 -11.56 2.88 2.81
N ALA A 80 -12.19 2.50 1.69
CA ALA A 80 -12.78 1.17 1.52
C ALA A 80 -11.71 0.06 1.56
N LEU A 81 -10.55 0.30 0.94
CA LEU A 81 -9.41 -0.61 1.01
C LEU A 81 -8.91 -0.78 2.46
N SER A 82 -8.79 0.31 3.23
CA SER A 82 -8.49 0.24 4.68
C SER A 82 -9.53 -0.56 5.45
N PHE A 83 -10.82 -0.34 5.17
CA PHE A 83 -11.90 -1.09 5.80
C PHE A 83 -11.80 -2.59 5.50
N MET A 84 -11.58 -2.96 4.23
CA MET A 84 -11.48 -4.35 3.82
C MET A 84 -10.25 -5.02 4.44
N ALA A 85 -9.10 -4.35 4.48
CA ALA A 85 -7.89 -4.85 5.12
C ALA A 85 -8.06 -5.03 6.64
N LEU A 86 -8.67 -4.05 7.33
CA LEU A 86 -8.97 -4.14 8.76
C LEU A 86 -9.94 -5.28 9.05
N ARG A 87 -11.00 -5.42 8.24
CA ARG A 87 -11.97 -6.52 8.36
C ARG A 87 -11.30 -7.87 8.17
N GLU A 88 -10.45 -7.99 7.16
CA GLU A 88 -9.72 -9.23 6.86
C GLU A 88 -8.83 -9.63 8.04
N ILE A 89 -7.92 -8.75 8.48
CA ILE A 89 -7.01 -9.07 9.61
C ILE A 89 -7.77 -9.35 10.91
N ALA A 90 -8.82 -8.58 11.21
CA ALA A 90 -9.62 -8.77 12.43
C ALA A 90 -10.42 -10.08 12.40
N SER A 91 -10.85 -10.53 11.22
CA SER A 91 -11.60 -11.78 11.06
C SER A 91 -10.75 -13.02 11.27
N ILE A 92 -9.50 -12.99 10.80
CA ILE A 92 -8.58 -14.14 10.81
C ILE A 92 -7.67 -14.17 12.04
N SER A 93 -7.53 -13.04 12.74
CA SER A 93 -6.64 -12.95 13.87
C SER A 93 -7.19 -13.75 15.04
N LYS A 94 -6.55 -14.88 15.35
CA LYS A 94 -6.76 -15.65 16.58
C LYS A 94 -6.45 -14.83 17.85
N ASN A 95 -5.81 -13.67 17.67
CA ASN A 95 -5.47 -12.74 18.74
C ASN A 95 -6.62 -11.77 19.07
N VAL A 96 -7.67 -11.71 18.24
CA VAL A 96 -8.87 -10.91 18.49
C VAL A 96 -9.92 -11.80 19.15
N ARG A 97 -10.18 -11.55 20.44
CA ARG A 97 -11.14 -12.30 21.26
C ARG A 97 -12.56 -11.82 21.01
N GLU A 98 -13.54 -12.58 21.48
CA GLU A 98 -14.96 -12.17 21.47
C GLU A 98 -15.17 -10.80 22.13
N GLU A 99 -14.48 -10.51 23.23
CA GLU A 99 -14.55 -9.19 23.87
C GLU A 99 -13.96 -8.06 23.00
N ASP A 100 -12.89 -8.35 22.25
CA ASP A 100 -12.25 -7.41 21.34
C ASP A 100 -13.14 -7.13 20.12
N ARG A 101 -13.87 -8.15 19.63
CA ARG A 101 -14.83 -8.02 18.52
C ARG A 101 -15.90 -6.99 18.81
N LYS A 102 -16.33 -6.87 20.07
CA LYS A 102 -17.35 -5.89 20.47
C LYS A 102 -16.82 -4.45 20.46
N ILE A 103 -15.51 -4.26 20.42
CA ILE A 103 -14.83 -2.95 20.39
C ILE A 103 -14.36 -2.58 18.99
N LEU A 104 -14.27 -3.53 18.05
CA LEU A 104 -13.93 -3.28 16.64
C LEU A 104 -14.80 -2.20 15.98
N ILE A 105 -16.03 -1.98 16.46
CA ILE A 105 -16.87 -0.87 15.98
C ILE A 105 -16.14 0.48 16.08
N TRP A 106 -15.38 0.72 17.15
CA TRP A 106 -14.58 1.94 17.29
C TRP A 106 -13.43 2.00 16.29
N CYS A 107 -12.82 0.87 15.97
CA CYS A 107 -11.80 0.79 14.91
C CYS A 107 -12.41 1.08 13.54
N TYR A 108 -13.61 0.59 13.24
CA TYR A 108 -14.29 0.87 11.97
C TYR A 108 -14.76 2.33 11.89
N LEU A 109 -15.27 2.92 12.97
CA LEU A 109 -15.64 4.33 13.03
C LEU A 109 -14.44 5.27 12.91
N ALA A 110 -13.24 4.82 13.30
CA ALA A 110 -12.01 5.61 13.12
C ALA A 110 -11.64 5.81 11.65
N ILE A 111 -12.06 4.92 10.73
CA ILE A 111 -11.75 5.02 9.30
C ILE A 111 -12.31 6.31 8.69
N PRO A 112 -13.63 6.57 8.67
CA PRO A 112 -14.14 7.81 8.08
C PRO A 112 -13.53 9.05 8.75
N VAL A 113 -13.32 9.05 10.06
CA VAL A 113 -12.72 10.18 10.78
C VAL A 113 -11.29 10.45 10.31
N GLN A 114 -10.44 9.42 10.21
CA GLN A 114 -9.05 9.56 9.72
C GLN A 114 -9.00 10.11 8.30
N TYR A 115 -9.87 9.61 7.41
CA TYR A 115 -9.91 10.04 6.01
C TYR A 115 -10.53 11.44 5.86
N LEU A 116 -11.46 11.85 6.73
CA LEU A 116 -11.95 13.21 6.78
C LEU A 116 -10.87 14.19 7.23
N PHE A 117 -10.02 13.83 8.20
CA PHE A 117 -8.86 14.68 8.56
C PHE A 117 -7.90 14.84 7.39
N ALA A 118 -7.66 13.77 6.63
CA ALA A 118 -6.87 13.88 5.40
C ALA A 118 -7.56 14.78 4.36
N TYR A 119 -8.85 14.58 4.10
CA TYR A 119 -9.63 15.36 3.11
C TYR A 119 -9.67 16.86 3.44
N TYR A 120 -9.92 17.21 4.71
CA TYR A 120 -9.95 18.59 5.18
C TYR A 120 -8.57 19.18 5.52
N LYS A 121 -7.49 18.49 5.12
CA LYS A 121 -6.10 18.96 5.25
C LYS A 121 -5.67 19.23 6.70
N GLN A 122 -6.29 18.55 7.67
CA GLN A 122 -6.03 18.71 9.09
C GLN A 122 -4.82 17.88 9.51
N TYR A 123 -3.62 18.34 9.13
CA TYR A 123 -2.37 17.58 9.30
C TYR A 123 -2.10 17.14 10.75
N GLY A 124 -2.21 18.07 11.71
CA GLY A 124 -1.96 17.76 13.12
C GLY A 124 -2.94 16.71 13.69
N LEU A 125 -4.22 16.82 13.36
CA LEU A 125 -5.23 15.84 13.77
C LEU A 125 -5.03 14.49 13.07
N PHE A 126 -4.72 14.50 11.79
CA PHE A 126 -4.42 13.29 11.02
C PHE A 126 -3.27 12.46 11.62
N LEU A 127 -2.20 13.12 12.06
CA LEU A 127 -1.05 12.45 12.68
C LEU A 127 -1.29 11.99 14.10
N THR A 128 -2.16 12.67 14.85
CA THR A 128 -2.38 12.37 16.27
C THR A 128 -3.57 11.45 16.51
N PHE A 129 -4.55 11.42 15.60
CA PHE A 129 -5.82 10.71 15.80
C PHE A 129 -5.62 9.21 16.09
N ILE A 130 -5.01 8.46 15.19
CA ILE A 130 -4.80 7.02 15.44
C ILE A 130 -3.69 6.77 16.47
N PRO A 131 -2.47 7.36 16.34
CA PRO A 131 -1.36 7.03 17.22
C PRO A 131 -1.54 7.46 18.68
N ILE A 132 -2.31 8.52 18.95
CA ILE A 132 -2.54 9.04 20.30
C ILE A 132 -3.98 8.77 20.73
N PHE A 133 -4.97 9.36 20.04
CA PHE A 133 -6.35 9.33 20.53
C PHE A 133 -6.96 7.93 20.49
N MET A 134 -6.86 7.20 19.37
CA MET A 134 -7.38 5.82 19.29
C MET A 134 -6.57 4.85 20.15
N HIS A 135 -5.26 5.08 20.28
CA HIS A 135 -4.39 4.27 21.13
C HIS A 135 -4.75 4.39 22.62
N LEU A 136 -5.31 5.53 23.05
CA LEU A 136 -5.87 5.71 24.40
C LEU A 136 -7.34 5.27 24.50
N TRP A 137 -8.13 5.53 23.45
CA TRP A 137 -9.57 5.27 23.43
C TRP A 137 -9.92 3.78 23.46
N ILE A 138 -9.18 2.95 22.72
CA ILE A 138 -9.42 1.50 22.67
C ILE A 138 -9.23 0.85 24.04
N PRO A 139 -8.09 1.04 24.75
CA PRO A 139 -7.94 0.60 26.14
C PRO A 139 -9.04 1.10 27.07
N PHE A 140 -9.41 2.37 26.98
CA PHE A 140 -10.48 2.94 27.79
C PHE A 140 -11.82 2.22 27.57
N MET A 141 -12.16 1.94 26.31
CA MET A 141 -13.37 1.21 25.96
C MET A 141 -13.34 -0.25 26.42
N LEU A 142 -12.18 -0.90 26.44
CA LEU A 142 -12.02 -2.23 27.03
C LEU A 142 -12.34 -2.21 28.53
N VAL A 143 -11.80 -1.22 29.26
CA VAL A 143 -12.02 -1.07 30.70
C VAL A 143 -13.47 -0.75 31.03
N LEU A 144 -14.13 0.15 30.27
CA LEU A 144 -15.55 0.47 30.47
C LEU A 144 -16.47 -0.75 30.30
N ARG A 145 -16.05 -1.75 29.53
CA ARG A 145 -16.78 -3.00 29.34
C ARG A 145 -16.44 -4.06 30.40
N GLY A 146 -15.59 -3.74 31.37
CA GLY A 146 -15.17 -4.66 32.42
C GLY A 146 -14.19 -5.74 31.95
N VAL A 147 -13.51 -5.54 30.80
CA VAL A 147 -12.51 -6.50 30.33
C VAL A 147 -11.26 -6.36 31.21
N THR A 148 -10.90 -7.42 31.93
CA THR A 148 -9.72 -7.43 32.81
C THR A 148 -8.72 -8.53 32.42
N GLU A 149 -9.21 -9.64 31.89
CA GLU A 149 -8.36 -10.76 31.45
C GLU A 149 -7.65 -10.44 30.14
N ASN A 150 -6.35 -10.77 30.04
CA ASN A 150 -5.50 -10.61 28.84
C ASN A 150 -5.62 -9.23 28.15
N ILE A 151 -5.97 -8.18 28.88
CA ILE A 151 -6.22 -6.85 28.33
C ILE A 151 -4.99 -6.28 27.61
N GLY A 152 -3.77 -6.58 28.09
CA GLY A 152 -2.53 -6.16 27.43
C GLY A 152 -2.40 -6.66 25.98
N ARG A 153 -2.95 -7.84 25.67
CA ARG A 153 -2.99 -8.35 24.28
C ARG A 153 -3.93 -7.49 23.45
N SER A 154 -5.14 -7.21 23.93
CA SER A 154 -6.12 -6.36 23.25
C SER A 154 -5.61 -4.94 23.01
N MET A 155 -4.96 -4.35 24.01
CA MET A 155 -4.32 -3.04 23.95
C MET A 155 -3.17 -2.99 22.94
N SER A 156 -2.54 -4.13 22.65
CA SER A 156 -1.48 -4.21 21.63
C SER A 156 -2.06 -4.46 20.24
N VAL A 157 -2.99 -5.41 20.11
CA VAL A 157 -3.46 -5.95 18.83
C VAL A 157 -4.32 -4.95 18.07
N LEU A 158 -5.36 -4.38 18.72
CA LEU A 158 -6.33 -3.52 18.02
C LEU A 158 -5.70 -2.20 17.53
N PRO A 159 -4.93 -1.47 18.36
CA PRO A 159 -4.26 -0.27 17.87
C PRO A 159 -3.20 -0.57 16.80
N MET A 160 -2.47 -1.69 16.90
CA MET A 160 -1.51 -2.07 15.87
C MET A 160 -2.20 -2.39 14.54
N GLN A 161 -3.36 -3.06 14.56
CA GLN A 161 -4.15 -3.29 13.34
C GLN A 161 -4.62 -1.98 12.71
N LEU A 162 -5.05 -0.99 13.51
CA LEU A 162 -5.38 0.35 13.00
C LEU A 162 -4.16 1.06 12.41
N MET A 163 -3.01 0.98 13.07
CA MET A 163 -1.76 1.56 12.57
C MET A 163 -1.40 1.01 11.20
N LEU A 164 -1.47 -0.32 11.03
CA LEU A 164 -1.13 -1.00 9.80
C LEU A 164 -2.15 -0.74 8.68
N THR A 165 -3.43 -0.97 8.95
CA THR A 165 -4.47 -1.05 7.91
C THR A 165 -5.14 0.28 7.60
N VAL A 166 -5.11 1.24 8.55
CA VAL A 166 -5.79 2.52 8.41
C VAL A 166 -4.80 3.66 8.40
N PHE A 167 -3.99 3.84 9.45
CA PHE A 167 -3.06 4.96 9.56
C PHE A 167 -2.06 4.95 8.41
N GLY A 168 -1.30 3.87 8.23
CA GLY A 168 -0.32 3.73 7.16
C GLY A 168 -0.91 3.99 5.78
N VAL A 169 -1.98 3.28 5.45
CA VAL A 169 -2.68 3.39 4.15
C VAL A 169 -3.26 4.79 3.91
N SER A 170 -3.82 5.45 4.94
CA SER A 170 -4.43 6.78 4.81
C SER A 170 -3.45 7.88 4.40
N HIS A 171 -2.14 7.66 4.53
CA HIS A 171 -1.12 8.57 4.02
C HIS A 171 -1.15 8.66 2.49
N LEU A 172 -1.55 7.58 1.79
CA LEU A 172 -1.77 7.61 0.34
C LEU A 172 -2.88 8.60 -0.03
N ALA A 173 -3.96 8.63 0.75
CA ALA A 173 -5.04 9.57 0.52
C ALA A 173 -4.61 11.01 0.87
N PHE A 174 -3.82 11.21 1.92
CA PHE A 174 -3.32 12.55 2.28
C PHE A 174 -2.43 13.16 1.18
N LEU A 175 -1.71 12.36 0.39
CA LEU A 175 -0.95 12.88 -0.76
C LEU A 175 -1.82 13.73 -1.71
N LEU A 176 -3.10 13.38 -1.87
CA LEU A 176 -4.06 14.11 -2.71
C LEU A 176 -4.50 15.45 -2.10
N SER A 177 -4.31 15.62 -0.79
CA SER A 177 -4.63 16.83 -0.04
C SER A 177 -3.47 17.82 0.07
N LEU A 178 -2.28 17.44 -0.39
CA LEU A 178 -1.11 18.30 -0.36
C LEU A 178 -1.34 19.58 -1.19
N PRO A 179 -0.84 20.73 -0.73
CA PRO A 179 -0.87 21.96 -1.52
C PRO A 179 -0.22 21.80 -2.89
N GLU A 180 -0.64 22.60 -3.86
CA GLU A 180 0.05 22.64 -5.16
C GLU A 180 1.44 23.27 -5.00
N LEU A 181 2.44 22.67 -5.65
CA LEU A 181 3.80 23.21 -5.70
C LEU A 181 4.03 23.87 -7.06
N GLN A 182 4.63 25.06 -7.06
CA GLN A 182 4.93 25.78 -8.30
C GLN A 182 5.87 24.96 -9.19
N GLY A 183 5.48 24.76 -10.46
CA GLY A 183 6.25 23.97 -11.42
C GLY A 183 6.04 22.46 -11.34
N PHE A 184 5.31 21.95 -10.35
CA PHE A 184 5.00 20.53 -10.20
C PHE A 184 3.57 20.23 -10.65
N LYS A 185 3.40 19.88 -11.93
CA LYS A 185 2.07 19.73 -12.55
C LYS A 185 1.36 18.45 -12.15
N ALA A 186 2.08 17.35 -11.92
CA ALA A 186 1.48 16.07 -11.54
C ALA A 186 0.78 16.09 -10.17
N GLY A 187 1.16 17.01 -9.28
CA GLY A 187 0.51 17.24 -7.99
C GLY A 187 0.45 16.00 -7.09
N GLY A 188 -0.49 16.01 -6.14
CA GLY A 188 -0.70 14.90 -5.21
C GLY A 188 -1.00 13.56 -5.90
N ARG A 189 -1.69 13.59 -7.05
CA ARG A 189 -1.97 12.40 -7.86
C ARG A 189 -0.71 11.77 -8.45
N GLY A 190 0.23 12.60 -8.94
CA GLY A 190 1.54 12.15 -9.40
C GLY A 190 2.31 11.43 -8.30
N LEU A 191 2.32 11.99 -7.09
CA LEU A 191 2.95 11.38 -5.92
C LEU A 191 2.29 10.04 -5.55
N LEU A 192 0.96 9.98 -5.55
CA LEU A 192 0.19 8.76 -5.28
C LEU A 192 0.52 7.66 -6.30
N LEU A 193 0.49 7.98 -7.60
CA LEU A 193 0.81 7.04 -8.67
C LEU A 193 2.27 6.58 -8.57
N PHE A 194 3.19 7.50 -8.28
CA PHE A 194 4.61 7.20 -8.15
C PHE A 194 4.86 6.20 -7.01
N VAL A 195 4.38 6.49 -5.80
CA VAL A 195 4.65 5.60 -4.65
C VAL A 195 4.00 4.23 -4.82
N VAL A 196 2.74 4.17 -5.27
CA VAL A 196 2.05 2.90 -5.49
C VAL A 196 2.78 2.08 -6.56
N PHE A 197 3.09 2.70 -7.70
CA PHE A 197 3.77 1.99 -8.79
C PHE A 197 5.15 1.47 -8.37
N ILE A 198 5.97 2.31 -7.73
CA ILE A 198 7.34 1.94 -7.35
C ILE A 198 7.35 0.87 -6.24
N THR A 199 6.44 0.93 -5.27
CA THR A 199 6.32 -0.11 -4.24
C THR A 199 5.93 -1.46 -4.84
N GLU A 200 4.93 -1.50 -5.71
CA GLU A 200 4.49 -2.75 -6.35
C GLU A 200 5.56 -3.32 -7.29
N MET A 201 6.27 -2.45 -8.04
CA MET A 201 7.39 -2.88 -8.87
C MET A 201 8.55 -3.43 -8.04
N ASN A 202 8.82 -2.87 -6.86
CA ASN A 202 9.83 -3.40 -5.96
C ASN A 202 9.53 -4.84 -5.55
N ASP A 203 8.27 -5.17 -5.24
CA ASP A 203 7.90 -6.55 -4.88
C ASP A 203 8.08 -7.52 -6.05
N VAL A 204 7.72 -7.07 -7.27
CA VAL A 204 7.94 -7.84 -8.51
C VAL A 204 9.44 -8.05 -8.77
N PHE A 205 10.25 -7.01 -8.64
CA PHE A 205 11.69 -7.09 -8.87
C PHE A 205 12.38 -7.95 -7.82
N GLN A 206 12.05 -7.80 -6.54
CA GLN A 206 12.61 -8.65 -5.49
C GLN A 206 12.29 -10.12 -5.72
N PHE A 207 11.06 -10.43 -6.11
CA PHE A 207 10.67 -11.78 -6.47
C PHE A 207 11.45 -12.31 -7.69
N THR A 208 11.61 -11.48 -8.73
CA THR A 208 12.27 -11.86 -9.99
C THR A 208 13.76 -12.12 -9.79
N TRP A 209 14.48 -11.16 -9.19
CA TRP A 209 15.90 -11.31 -8.85
C TRP A 209 16.14 -12.46 -7.87
N GLY A 210 15.25 -12.62 -6.89
CA GLY A 210 15.32 -13.72 -5.93
C GLY A 210 15.14 -15.09 -6.59
N LYS A 211 14.28 -15.21 -7.60
CA LYS A 211 14.08 -16.46 -8.35
C LYS A 211 15.22 -16.76 -9.33
N MET A 212 15.82 -15.74 -9.94
CA MET A 212 16.89 -15.90 -10.92
C MET A 212 18.26 -16.15 -10.28
N PHE A 213 18.57 -15.46 -9.19
CA PHE A 213 19.91 -15.43 -8.60
C PHE A 213 19.95 -15.76 -7.11
N GLY A 214 18.81 -16.01 -6.47
CA GLY A 214 18.73 -16.21 -5.02
C GLY A 214 19.49 -17.44 -4.53
N ARG A 215 20.43 -17.22 -3.62
CA ARG A 215 21.19 -18.29 -2.94
C ARG A 215 21.06 -18.14 -1.43
N TYR A 216 21.18 -16.91 -0.92
CA TYR A 216 21.20 -16.65 0.52
C TYR A 216 19.85 -16.13 1.01
N LYS A 217 19.16 -16.93 1.83
CA LYS A 217 17.86 -16.56 2.44
C LYS A 217 18.05 -15.50 3.52
N ILE A 218 17.19 -14.48 3.54
CA ILE A 218 17.22 -13.41 4.55
C ILE A 218 16.50 -13.87 5.82
N ILE A 219 15.25 -14.33 5.68
CA ILE A 219 14.36 -14.64 6.82
C ILE A 219 13.65 -15.97 6.59
N PRO A 220 14.39 -17.11 6.65
CA PRO A 220 13.86 -18.41 6.24
C PRO A 220 12.66 -18.91 7.06
N LYS A 221 12.55 -18.52 8.33
CA LYS A 221 11.44 -18.92 9.22
C LYS A 221 10.12 -18.23 8.88
N ILE A 222 10.16 -16.99 8.39
CA ILE A 222 8.97 -16.16 8.13
C ILE A 222 8.59 -16.24 6.64
N SER A 223 9.57 -15.99 5.77
CA SER A 223 9.39 -15.96 4.32
C SER A 223 10.53 -16.70 3.62
N PRO A 224 10.39 -18.02 3.36
CA PRO A 224 11.48 -18.87 2.88
C PRO A 224 11.97 -18.53 1.46
N ASN A 225 11.19 -17.74 0.72
CA ASN A 225 11.47 -17.33 -0.65
C ASN A 225 12.23 -15.99 -0.75
N LYS A 226 12.44 -15.28 0.37
CA LYS A 226 13.15 -13.99 0.36
C LYS A 226 14.66 -14.20 0.47
N THR A 227 15.38 -13.68 -0.52
CA THR A 227 16.85 -13.82 -0.63
C THR A 227 17.54 -12.46 -0.69
N TRP A 228 18.80 -12.41 -0.26
CA TRP A 228 19.61 -11.18 -0.28
C TRP A 228 19.81 -10.65 -1.70
N GLU A 229 20.00 -11.55 -2.67
CA GLU A 229 20.13 -11.19 -4.08
C GLU A 229 18.83 -10.60 -4.63
N GLY A 230 17.69 -11.15 -4.20
CA GLY A 230 16.37 -10.59 -4.51
C GLY A 230 16.21 -9.18 -3.95
N PHE A 231 16.52 -9.00 -2.66
CA PHE A 231 16.43 -7.70 -2.00
C PHE A 231 17.34 -6.64 -2.64
N ILE A 232 18.62 -6.95 -2.84
CA ILE A 232 19.60 -6.02 -3.44
C ILE A 232 19.25 -5.72 -4.90
N GLY A 233 18.92 -6.75 -5.70
CA GLY A 233 18.50 -6.57 -7.08
C GLY A 233 17.21 -5.74 -7.20
N GLY A 234 16.25 -5.99 -6.31
CA GLY A 234 15.01 -5.23 -6.19
C GLY A 234 15.27 -3.76 -5.86
N ILE A 235 16.11 -3.47 -4.87
CA ILE A 235 16.49 -2.09 -4.50
C ILE A 235 17.12 -1.36 -5.68
N ILE A 236 18.12 -1.97 -6.34
CA ILE A 236 18.85 -1.33 -7.45
C ILE A 236 17.89 -1.02 -8.60
N THR A 237 17.11 -2.02 -9.03
CA THR A 237 16.19 -1.85 -10.17
C THR A 237 15.05 -0.88 -9.87
N THR A 238 14.46 -0.94 -8.67
CA THR A 238 13.44 0.01 -8.21
C THR A 238 13.98 1.44 -8.20
N THR A 239 15.21 1.63 -7.73
CA THR A 239 15.87 2.95 -7.68
C THR A 239 16.11 3.51 -9.08
N VAL A 240 16.58 2.68 -10.01
CA VAL A 240 16.79 3.08 -11.41
C VAL A 240 15.45 3.45 -12.05
N VAL A 241 14.42 2.60 -11.93
CA VAL A 241 13.09 2.86 -12.51
C VAL A 241 12.49 4.14 -11.92
N GLY A 242 12.54 4.30 -10.59
CA GLY A 242 12.03 5.50 -9.91
C GLY A 242 12.78 6.78 -10.27
N TYR A 243 14.09 6.71 -10.49
CA TYR A 243 14.86 7.85 -11.00
C TYR A 243 14.34 8.33 -12.36
N PHE A 244 13.98 7.42 -13.27
CA PHE A 244 13.40 7.78 -14.57
C PHE A 244 11.94 8.22 -14.47
N LEU A 245 11.19 7.75 -13.47
CA LEU A 245 9.81 8.18 -13.20
C LEU A 245 9.71 9.46 -12.34
N ARG A 246 10.83 10.09 -11.97
CA ARG A 246 10.85 11.30 -11.13
C ARG A 246 10.09 12.50 -11.73
N PHE A 247 9.76 12.48 -13.01
CA PHE A 247 8.90 13.52 -13.61
C PHE A 247 7.49 13.55 -13.01
N LEU A 248 7.06 12.48 -12.31
CA LEU A 248 5.82 12.47 -11.52
C LEU A 248 5.96 13.14 -10.15
N THR A 249 7.14 13.62 -9.79
CA THR A 249 7.44 14.14 -8.45
C THR A 249 8.21 15.45 -8.56
N PRO A 250 8.28 16.26 -7.49
CA PRO A 250 9.10 17.46 -7.49
C PRO A 250 10.60 17.16 -7.27
N PHE A 251 11.02 15.89 -7.27
CA PHE A 251 12.34 15.47 -6.79
C PHE A 251 13.47 15.81 -7.77
N SER A 252 14.57 16.34 -7.23
CA SER A 252 15.87 16.32 -7.89
C SER A 252 16.36 14.88 -8.11
N GLY A 253 17.39 14.72 -8.93
CA GLY A 253 17.95 13.40 -9.22
C GLY A 253 18.43 12.64 -7.97
N MET A 254 19.07 13.35 -7.04
CA MET A 254 19.57 12.74 -5.79
C MET A 254 18.42 12.40 -4.83
N GLU A 255 17.43 13.28 -4.70
CA GLU A 255 16.24 13.00 -3.87
C GLU A 255 15.45 11.81 -4.41
N ALA A 256 15.29 11.69 -5.73
CA ALA A 256 14.64 10.54 -6.34
C ALA A 256 15.36 9.22 -5.99
N ILE A 257 16.69 9.21 -6.03
CA ILE A 257 17.50 8.04 -5.63
C ILE A 257 17.25 7.70 -4.16
N LEU A 258 17.38 8.67 -3.26
CA LEU A 258 17.22 8.46 -1.83
C LEU A 258 15.80 7.99 -1.48
N ILE A 259 14.78 8.60 -2.06
CA ILE A 259 13.38 8.23 -1.82
C ILE A 259 13.08 6.82 -2.34
N CYS A 260 13.58 6.45 -3.51
CA CYS A 260 13.35 5.10 -4.04
C CYS A 260 14.10 4.03 -3.23
N LEU A 261 15.29 4.33 -2.72
CA LEU A 261 15.99 3.48 -1.75
C LEU A 261 15.15 3.29 -0.49
N SER A 262 14.62 4.38 0.09
CA SER A 262 13.75 4.32 1.26
C SER A 262 12.47 3.52 0.99
N VAL A 263 11.81 3.73 -0.15
CA VAL A 263 10.62 2.98 -0.57
C VAL A 263 10.92 1.49 -0.72
N ALA A 264 12.05 1.13 -1.34
CA ALA A 264 12.40 -0.28 -1.53
C ALA A 264 12.67 -1.01 -0.21
N VAL A 265 13.36 -0.33 0.73
CA VAL A 265 13.65 -0.86 2.07
C VAL A 265 12.38 -0.96 2.91
N THR A 266 11.58 0.09 2.96
CA THR A 266 10.35 0.11 3.77
C THR A 266 9.28 -0.82 3.22
N GLY A 267 9.19 -0.99 1.90
CA GLY A 267 8.34 -2.00 1.28
C GLY A 267 8.74 -3.41 1.71
N PHE A 268 10.04 -3.74 1.67
CA PHE A 268 10.52 -5.01 2.19
C PHE A 268 10.20 -5.21 3.67
N ILE A 269 10.38 -4.18 4.50
CA ILE A 269 10.03 -4.22 5.93
C ILE A 269 8.53 -4.48 6.11
N GLY A 270 7.67 -3.79 5.34
CA GLY A 270 6.22 -4.00 5.36
C GLY A 270 5.82 -5.44 5.06
N ASP A 271 6.28 -5.98 3.94
CA ASP A 271 6.02 -7.36 3.53
C ASP A 271 6.48 -8.37 4.60
N VAL A 272 7.70 -8.23 5.15
CA VAL A 272 8.18 -9.20 6.15
C VAL A 272 7.47 -9.07 7.49
N VAL A 273 7.07 -7.87 7.91
CA VAL A 273 6.30 -7.63 9.13
C VAL A 273 4.91 -8.26 9.01
N VAL A 274 4.19 -8.00 7.92
CA VAL A 274 2.87 -8.62 7.71
C VAL A 274 3.00 -10.13 7.52
N SER A 275 4.05 -10.59 6.82
CA SER A 275 4.37 -12.02 6.74
C SER A 275 4.57 -12.66 8.12
N ALA A 276 5.22 -11.99 9.06
CA ALA A 276 5.37 -12.48 10.43
C ALA A 276 4.02 -12.57 11.15
N VAL A 277 3.15 -11.57 11.00
CA VAL A 277 1.78 -11.59 11.53
C VAL A 277 0.98 -12.76 10.96
N LYS A 278 1.12 -13.05 9.66
CA LYS A 278 0.49 -14.21 9.01
C LYS A 278 0.97 -15.54 9.59
N ARG A 279 2.27 -15.66 9.90
CA ARG A 279 2.82 -16.87 10.53
C ARG A 279 2.34 -17.05 11.97
N ASP A 280 2.23 -15.98 12.73
CA ASP A 280 1.72 -16.01 14.11
C ASP A 280 0.29 -16.58 14.18
N ILE A 281 -0.58 -16.21 13.23
CA ILE A 281 -1.95 -16.74 13.14
C ILE A 281 -2.02 -18.15 12.52
N GLY A 282 -0.90 -18.68 12.03
CA GLY A 282 -0.77 -20.01 11.43
C GLY A 282 -1.22 -20.07 9.96
N MET A 283 -1.18 -18.95 9.24
CA MET A 283 -1.59 -18.88 7.83
C MET A 283 -0.46 -18.36 6.93
N LYS A 284 -0.64 -18.51 5.61
CA LYS A 284 0.30 -17.99 4.61
C LYS A 284 -0.23 -16.69 3.99
N ASP A 285 -1.49 -16.72 3.61
CA ASP A 285 -2.22 -15.62 2.97
C ASP A 285 -3.39 -15.24 3.89
N THR A 286 -3.77 -13.97 3.89
CA THR A 286 -4.82 -13.42 4.77
C THR A 286 -6.24 -13.75 4.32
N GLY A 287 -6.42 -14.14 3.06
CA GLY A 287 -7.70 -14.53 2.50
C GLY A 287 -7.57 -15.01 1.06
N ASN A 288 -8.72 -15.17 0.39
CA ASN A 288 -8.81 -15.58 -1.01
C ASN A 288 -9.57 -14.54 -1.87
N THR A 289 -9.59 -13.29 -1.41
CA THR A 289 -10.36 -12.20 -2.03
C THR A 289 -9.89 -11.90 -3.46
N ILE A 290 -8.58 -12.00 -3.70
CA ILE A 290 -7.97 -11.68 -4.99
C ILE A 290 -7.33 -12.96 -5.55
N PRO A 291 -7.88 -13.54 -6.64
CA PRO A 291 -7.35 -14.76 -7.23
C PRO A 291 -5.85 -14.67 -7.51
N GLY A 292 -5.08 -15.63 -7.00
CA GLY A 292 -3.63 -15.74 -7.21
C GLY A 292 -2.78 -14.78 -6.39
N HIS A 293 -3.39 -13.96 -5.54
CA HIS A 293 -2.74 -12.88 -4.79
C HIS A 293 -3.05 -12.89 -3.29
N GLY A 294 -4.02 -13.71 -2.87
CA GLY A 294 -4.43 -13.84 -1.48
C GLY A 294 -5.50 -12.83 -1.10
N GLY A 295 -5.34 -12.24 0.08
CA GLY A 295 -6.21 -11.20 0.61
C GLY A 295 -5.91 -9.80 0.09
N ILE A 296 -6.69 -8.84 0.56
CA ILE A 296 -6.44 -7.41 0.33
C ILE A 296 -5.26 -6.95 1.17
N LEU A 297 -5.13 -7.43 2.41
CA LEU A 297 -3.97 -7.10 3.24
C LEU A 297 -2.66 -7.57 2.58
N ASP A 298 -2.67 -8.72 1.92
CA ASP A 298 -1.50 -9.23 1.18
C ASP A 298 -1.11 -8.38 -0.03
N ARG A 299 -1.98 -7.46 -0.48
CA ARG A 299 -1.68 -6.52 -1.57
C ARG A 299 -1.17 -5.19 -1.09
N ILE A 300 -1.40 -4.85 0.17
CA ILE A 300 -1.04 -3.53 0.72
C ILE A 300 -0.06 -3.63 1.86
N ASP A 301 0.52 -4.81 2.11
CA ASP A 301 1.45 -5.07 3.19
C ASP A 301 2.72 -4.22 3.08
N SER A 302 3.34 -4.22 1.90
CA SER A 302 4.46 -3.32 1.58
C SER A 302 4.04 -1.85 1.67
N LEU A 303 2.86 -1.50 1.15
CA LEU A 303 2.36 -0.12 1.10
C LEU A 303 2.03 0.45 2.49
N ALA A 304 1.53 -0.37 3.40
CA ALA A 304 1.11 0.05 4.74
C ALA A 304 2.25 0.71 5.52
N LEU A 305 3.49 0.24 5.35
CA LEU A 305 4.67 0.84 5.99
C LEU A 305 5.40 1.83 5.08
N THR A 306 5.33 1.64 3.76
CA THR A 306 6.00 2.53 2.81
C THR A 306 5.31 3.89 2.71
N ALA A 307 3.98 3.91 2.66
CA ALA A 307 3.18 5.12 2.48
C ALA A 307 3.48 6.22 3.51
N PRO A 308 3.50 5.95 4.83
CA PRO A 308 3.83 6.98 5.82
C PRO A 308 5.26 7.49 5.68
N VAL A 309 6.23 6.62 5.41
CA VAL A 309 7.64 7.03 5.25
C VAL A 309 7.80 7.93 4.03
N PHE A 310 7.27 7.50 2.89
CA PHE A 310 7.26 8.31 1.67
C PHE A 310 6.60 9.66 1.90
N PHE A 311 5.38 9.65 2.47
CA PHE A 311 4.63 10.86 2.76
C PHE A 311 5.45 11.84 3.62
N HIS A 312 6.02 11.38 4.73
CA HIS A 312 6.77 12.24 5.63
C HIS A 312 8.04 12.79 5.00
N ILE A 313 8.79 12.00 4.22
CA ILE A 313 9.97 12.51 3.50
C ILE A 313 9.55 13.64 2.55
N VAL A 314 8.49 13.43 1.76
CA VAL A 314 7.97 14.44 0.83
C VAL A 314 7.49 15.69 1.58
N TYR A 315 6.71 15.52 2.64
CA TYR A 315 6.19 16.61 3.45
C TYR A 315 7.31 17.46 4.05
N ASN A 316 8.33 16.83 4.64
CA ASN A 316 9.46 17.54 5.24
C ASN A 316 10.31 18.29 4.21
N LEU A 317 10.57 17.70 3.04
CA LEU A 317 11.43 18.32 2.02
C LEU A 317 10.74 19.50 1.32
N TYR A 318 9.43 19.41 1.08
CA TYR A 318 8.72 20.33 0.19
C TYR A 318 7.64 21.19 0.84
N TYR A 319 7.12 20.79 2.01
CA TYR A 319 5.93 21.43 2.60
C TYR A 319 6.14 21.94 4.02
N LEU A 320 7.20 21.53 4.73
CA LEU A 320 7.54 22.01 6.09
C LEU A 320 8.38 23.30 6.08
N LYS A 321 8.27 24.13 5.03
CA LYS A 321 9.00 25.40 4.91
C LYS A 321 8.13 26.57 5.32
#